data_AF-A0AAE8L4F4-F1
#
_entry.id   AF-A0AAE8L4F4-F1
#
_cell.length_a   1.000
_cell.length_b   1.000
_cell.length_c   1.000
_cell.angle_alpha   90.00
_cell.angle_beta   90.00
_cell.angle_gamma   90.00
#
_symmetry.space_group_name_H-M   'P 1'
#
loop_
_entity.id
_entity.type
_entity.pdbx_description
1 polymer ?
#
loop_
_entity_poly.entity_id
_entity_poly.type
_entity_poly.pdbx_seq_one_letter_code
_entity_poly.pdbx_strand_id
1 'polypeptide(L)'
;MIGQPKFKIKDLVEFSFNGSKRFGTIIIVDAFGTFRQSDEVSYDIIDLDRMVMCKHVVESDIFPPDSQALKELLATKEIPLDMREWLNQ
;
A
#
# COMPACT_ATOMS: atom_id res chain seq x y z
N MET A 1 -9.39 -14.93 12.23
CA MET A 1 -9.27 -15.94 11.17
C MET A 1 -8.13 -15.49 10.29
N ILE A 2 -6.98 -16.16 10.35
CA ILE A 2 -5.86 -15.91 9.43
C ILE A 2 -6.38 -16.24 8.01
N GLY A 3 -6.09 -15.42 7.01
CA GLY A 3 -6.59 -15.65 5.64
C GLY A 3 -7.65 -14.69 5.12
N GLN A 4 -8.24 -13.81 5.93
CA GLN A 4 -9.21 -12.82 5.42
C GLN A 4 -8.57 -11.44 5.31
N PRO A 5 -8.11 -11.04 4.10
CA PRO A 5 -7.49 -9.74 3.88
C PRO A 5 -8.49 -8.60 4.04
N LYS A 6 -8.11 -7.56 4.79
CA LYS A 6 -8.88 -6.31 4.91
C LYS A 6 -8.85 -5.48 3.63
N PHE A 7 -7.73 -5.52 2.91
CA PHE A 7 -7.52 -4.73 1.71
C PHE A 7 -7.40 -5.61 0.47
N LYS A 8 -7.61 -5.01 -0.69
CA LYS A 8 -7.63 -5.70 -2.00
C LYS A 8 -6.56 -5.14 -2.92
N ILE A 9 -6.24 -5.91 -3.96
CA ILE A 9 -5.41 -5.44 -5.06
C ILE A 9 -6.05 -4.18 -5.66
N LYS A 10 -5.22 -3.18 -5.95
CA LYS A 10 -5.56 -1.81 -6.37
C LYS A 10 -6.09 -0.88 -5.27
N ASP A 11 -6.28 -1.35 -4.04
CA ASP A 11 -6.62 -0.43 -2.96
C ASP A 11 -5.44 0.52 -2.73
N LEU A 12 -5.78 1.81 -2.62
CA LEU A 12 -4.88 2.85 -2.19
C LEU A 12 -4.89 2.90 -0.66
N VAL A 13 -3.72 2.80 -0.06
CA VAL A 13 -3.57 2.69 1.40
C VAL A 13 -2.49 3.61 1.94
N GLU A 14 -2.63 3.99 3.19
CA GLU A 14 -1.51 4.49 4.00
C GLU A 14 -0.84 3.30 4.68
N PHE A 15 0.49 3.28 4.75
CA PHE A 15 1.21 2.21 5.41
C PHE A 15 2.49 2.69 6.10
N SER A 16 2.89 1.99 7.15
CA SER A 16 4.17 2.16 7.82
C SER A 16 5.22 1.23 7.21
N PHE A 17 6.35 1.77 6.79
CA PHE A 17 7.45 0.95 6.26
C PHE A 17 8.81 1.53 6.68
N ASN A 18 9.58 0.72 7.42
CA ASN A 18 10.84 1.13 8.04
C ASN A 18 10.69 2.39 8.91
N GLY A 19 9.60 2.47 9.69
CA GLY A 19 9.32 3.59 10.60
C GLY A 19 8.87 4.89 9.92
N SER A 20 8.62 4.87 8.60
CA SER A 20 8.09 6.02 7.86
C SER A 20 6.68 5.71 7.37
N LYS A 21 5.75 6.67 7.54
CA LYS A 21 4.42 6.63 6.92
C LYS A 21 4.50 6.96 5.44
N ARG A 22 3.77 6.21 4.63
CA ARG A 22 3.80 6.29 3.17
C ARG A 22 2.42 6.01 2.59
N PHE A 23 2.24 6.34 1.31
CA PHE A 23 1.05 6.00 0.54
C PHE A 23 1.42 5.08 -0.61
N GLY A 24 0.56 4.11 -0.92
CA GLY A 24 0.86 3.13 -1.93
C GLY A 24 -0.35 2.34 -2.40
N THR A 25 -0.17 1.66 -3.53
CA THR A 25 -1.20 0.80 -4.12
C THR A 25 -0.84 -0.66 -3.90
N ILE A 26 -1.80 -1.45 -3.38
CA ILE A 26 -1.61 -2.89 -3.19
C ILE A 26 -1.59 -3.58 -4.56
N ILE A 27 -0.56 -4.40 -4.79
CA ILE A 27 -0.41 -5.18 -6.03
C ILE A 27 -0.45 -6.69 -5.79
N ILE A 28 -0.18 -7.15 -4.57
CA ILE A 28 -0.27 -8.56 -4.17
C ILE A 28 -0.90 -8.62 -2.79
N VAL A 29 -1.81 -9.58 -2.60
CA VAL A 29 -2.39 -9.95 -1.31
C VAL A 29 -1.87 -11.33 -0.95
N ASP A 30 -1.10 -11.42 0.13
CA ASP A 30 -0.60 -12.67 0.69
C ASP A 30 -1.42 -13.02 1.95
N ALA A 31 -2.56 -13.68 1.71
CA ALA A 31 -3.60 -13.95 2.71
C ALA A 31 -3.13 -14.83 3.88
N PHE A 32 -2.09 -15.64 3.69
CA PHE A 32 -1.62 -16.57 4.73
C PHE A 32 -0.37 -16.06 5.47
N GLY A 33 0.04 -14.82 5.20
CA GLY A 33 1.33 -14.30 5.66
C GLY A 33 2.48 -14.79 4.78
N THR A 34 3.71 -14.38 5.10
CA THR A 34 4.89 -14.60 4.24
C THR A 34 5.77 -15.73 4.77
N PHE A 35 6.81 -16.12 4.02
CA PHE A 35 7.84 -17.05 4.49
C PHE A 35 8.46 -16.70 5.85
N ARG A 36 8.36 -15.45 6.32
CA ARG A 36 9.00 -14.97 7.56
C ARG A 36 8.01 -14.71 8.71
N GLN A 37 6.71 -14.72 8.47
CA GLN A 37 5.67 -14.55 9.50
C GLN A 37 4.36 -15.17 9.02
N SER A 38 3.62 -15.84 9.91
CA SER A 38 2.33 -16.48 9.60
C SER A 38 1.19 -15.99 10.51
N ASP A 39 1.37 -14.85 11.16
CA ASP A 39 0.47 -14.34 12.19
C ASP A 39 -0.68 -13.53 11.58
N GLU A 40 -0.42 -12.86 10.46
CA GLU A 40 -1.42 -12.06 9.74
C GLU A 40 -1.16 -11.96 8.24
N VAL A 41 -2.18 -11.46 7.51
CA VAL A 41 -2.08 -11.15 6.08
C VAL A 41 -0.94 -10.16 5.83
N SER A 42 -0.28 -10.28 4.68
CA SER A 42 0.65 -9.26 4.23
C SER A 42 0.44 -8.90 2.77
N TYR A 43 1.06 -7.81 2.34
CA TYR A 43 0.82 -7.19 1.05
C TYR A 43 2.13 -6.73 0.42
N ASP A 44 2.22 -6.83 -0.91
CA ASP A 44 3.22 -6.07 -1.66
C ASP A 44 2.56 -4.78 -2.17
N ILE A 45 3.22 -3.65 -1.93
CA ILE A 45 2.68 -2.31 -2.16
C ILE A 45 3.66 -1.53 -3.04
N ILE A 46 3.18 -0.87 -4.08
CA ILE A 46 3.96 0.14 -4.83
C ILE A 46 3.84 1.48 -4.10
N ASP A 47 4.97 1.97 -3.58
CA ASP A 47 5.11 3.26 -2.93
C ASP A 47 4.92 4.40 -3.96
N LEU A 48 3.93 5.27 -3.73
CA LEU A 48 3.59 6.36 -4.65
C LEU A 48 4.66 7.47 -4.70
N ASP A 49 5.44 7.65 -3.64
CA ASP A 49 6.46 8.69 -3.56
C ASP A 49 7.77 8.24 -4.22
N ARG A 50 8.15 6.99 -3.95
CA ARG A 50 9.47 6.46 -4.31
C ARG A 50 9.46 5.57 -5.55
N MET A 51 8.28 5.16 -6.03
CA MET A 51 8.14 4.24 -7.16
C MET A 51 8.86 2.90 -6.96
N VAL A 52 8.88 2.41 -5.72
CA VAL A 52 9.49 1.13 -5.36
C VAL A 52 8.45 0.18 -4.76
N MET A 53 8.69 -1.11 -4.92
CA MET A 53 7.86 -2.14 -4.30
C MET A 53 8.32 -2.39 -2.85
N CYS A 54 7.43 -2.09 -1.91
CA CYS A 54 7.55 -2.52 -0.51
C CYS A 54 6.93 -3.91 -0.40
N LYS A 55 7.75 -4.92 -0.16
CA LYS A 55 7.29 -6.30 -0.05
C LYS A 55 6.92 -6.67 1.37
N HIS A 56 5.97 -7.59 1.52
CA HIS A 56 5.67 -8.26 2.79
C HIS A 56 5.24 -7.28 3.90
N VAL A 57 4.51 -6.21 3.57
CA VAL A 57 3.97 -5.27 4.55
C VAL A 57 2.82 -5.94 5.28
N VAL A 58 2.93 -6.10 6.60
CA VAL A 58 1.91 -6.78 7.41
C VAL A 58 0.65 -5.92 7.54
N GLU A 59 -0.51 -6.56 7.65
CA GLU A 59 -1.80 -5.86 7.66
C GLU A 59 -1.94 -4.83 8.80
N SER A 60 -1.34 -5.10 9.96
CA SER A 60 -1.29 -4.19 11.10
C SER A 60 -0.56 -2.86 10.84
N ASP A 61 0.32 -2.82 9.84
CA ASP A 61 1.04 -1.62 9.40
C ASP A 61 0.29 -0.84 8.31
N ILE A 62 -0.91 -1.27 7.92
CA ILE A 62 -1.69 -0.69 6.83
C ILE A 62 -3.00 -0.09 7.35
N PHE A 63 -3.31 1.10 6.85
CA PHE A 63 -4.44 1.92 7.27
C PHE A 63 -5.21 2.44 6.05
N PRO A 64 -6.52 2.74 6.21
CA PRO A 64 -7.24 3.54 5.23
C PRO A 64 -6.49 4.85 4.97
N PRO A 65 -6.40 5.32 3.72
CA PRO A 65 -5.61 6.49 3.38
C PRO A 65 -6.22 7.76 3.99
N ASP A 66 -5.39 8.56 4.67
CA ASP A 66 -5.78 9.94 5.00
C ASP A 66 -5.96 10.74 3.71
N SER A 67 -7.20 11.13 3.44
CA SER A 67 -7.59 11.79 2.19
C SER A 67 -6.97 13.18 2.01
N GLN A 68 -6.62 13.88 3.10
CA GLN A 68 -6.03 15.21 3.02
C GLN A 68 -4.53 15.10 2.74
N ALA A 69 -3.81 14.28 3.50
CA ALA A 69 -2.38 14.06 3.31
C ALA A 69 -2.08 13.44 1.93
N LEU A 70 -2.94 12.54 1.46
CA LEU A 70 -2.85 11.98 0.11
C LEU A 70 -2.98 13.07 -0.96
N LYS A 71 -3.98 13.97 -0.86
CA LYS A 71 -4.15 15.07 -1.83
C LYS A 71 -2.93 15.98 -1.88
N GLU A 72 -2.33 16.28 -0.73
CA GLU A 72 -1.11 17.09 -0.63
C GLU A 72 0.08 16.40 -1.29
N LEU A 73 0.25 15.09 -1.08
CA LEU A 73 1.29 14.31 -1.77
C LEU A 73 1.09 14.33 -3.29
N LEU A 74 -0.14 14.10 -3.76
CA LEU A 74 -0.46 14.06 -5.19
C LEU A 74 -0.32 15.46 -5.84
N ALA A 75 -0.55 16.54 -5.09
CA ALA A 75 -0.41 17.91 -5.57
C ALA A 75 1.05 18.39 -5.69
N THR A 76 1.95 17.82 -4.88
CA THR A 76 3.37 18.25 -4.81
C THR A 76 4.30 17.44 -5.71
N LYS A 77 3.83 16.31 -6.25
CA LYS A 77 4.63 15.40 -7.06
C LYS A 77 4.13 15.41 -8.51
N GLU A 78 5.06 15.52 -9.45
CA GLU A 78 4.79 15.11 -10.83
C GLU A 78 4.62 13.58 -10.83
N ILE A 79 3.41 13.12 -10.53
CA ILE A 79 3.05 11.71 -10.67
C ILE A 79 3.27 11.37 -12.15
N PRO A 80 4.12 10.37 -12.48
CA PRO A 80 4.29 9.90 -13.84
C PRO A 80 2.92 9.63 -14.49
N LEU A 81 2.77 10.06 -15.75
CA LEU A 81 1.48 10.10 -16.46
C LEU A 81 0.74 8.75 -16.43
N ASP A 82 1.49 7.64 -16.43
CA ASP A 82 1.01 6.26 -16.42
C ASP A 82 0.27 5.88 -15.12
N MET A 83 0.61 6.47 -13.97
CA MET A 83 -0.13 6.22 -12.72
C MET A 83 -1.40 7.07 -12.57
N ARG A 84 -1.50 8.21 -13.27
CA ARG A 84 -2.77 8.97 -13.29
C ARG A 84 -3.88 8.18 -13.96
N GLU A 85 -3.56 7.34 -14.93
CA GLU A 85 -4.53 6.46 -15.58
C GLU A 85 -5.02 5.33 -14.66
N TRP A 86 -4.18 4.90 -13.70
CA TRP A 86 -4.54 3.88 -12.70
C TRP A 86 -5.43 4.40 -11.57
N LEU A 87 -5.30 5.68 -11.20
CA LEU A 87 -6.11 6.30 -10.14
C LEU A 87 -7.50 6.77 -10.62
N ASN A 88 -7.72 6.84 -11.94
CA ASN A 88 -8.98 7.32 -12.55
C ASN A 88 -9.88 6.17 -13.07
N GLN A 89 -9.59 4.91 -12.72
CA GLN A 89 -10.42 3.73 -13.03
C GLN A 89 -11.04 3.16 -11.77
#